data_AF-A0A2N9WRT2-F1
#
_entry.id   AF-A0A2N9WRT2-F1
#
_cell.length_a   1.000
_cell.length_b   1.000
_cell.length_c   1.000
_cell.angle_alpha   90.00
_cell.angle_beta   90.00
_cell.angle_gamma   90.00
#
_symmetry.space_group_name_H-M   'P 1'
#
loop_
_entity.id
_entity.type
_entity.pdbx_description
1 polymer ?
#
loop_
_entity_poly.entity_id
_entity_poly.type
_entity_poly.pdbx_seq_one_letter_code
_entity_poly.pdbx_strand_id
1 'polypeptide(L)'
;MRKESLFPFEVAVFQADGSFEDISYTADRDVRPANTSYLAPVPNGHKQYNEYSSFSYQVIEQRPQQQLIQTVSKDDERTTWATYVATHDSIMPLTTRIYTFDFMPASAAAAFIVVQFLKCFIRYLIWRNQIRLSCAVEY
;
A
#
# COMPACT_ATOMS: atom_id res chain seq x y z
N MET A 1 -2.72 5.12 -20.94
CA MET A 1 -2.39 3.89 -20.18
C MET A 1 -1.47 4.26 -19.03
N ARG A 2 -1.98 4.24 -17.79
CA ARG A 2 -1.24 4.53 -16.57
C ARG A 2 -0.34 3.30 -16.31
N LYS A 3 0.99 3.48 -16.25
CA LYS A 3 1.90 2.36 -15.96
C LYS A 3 1.66 1.93 -14.52
N GLU A 4 1.16 0.71 -14.34
CA GLU A 4 0.91 0.13 -13.03
C GLU A 4 2.25 -0.24 -12.39
N SER A 5 2.71 0.60 -11.45
CA SER A 5 3.77 0.21 -10.53
C SER A 5 3.20 -0.79 -9.53
N LEU A 6 3.97 -1.84 -9.22
CA LEU A 6 3.66 -2.79 -8.15
C LEU A 6 3.56 -2.11 -6.78
N PHE A 7 4.26 -0.97 -6.62
CA PHE A 7 4.24 -0.11 -5.44
C PHE A 7 4.03 1.34 -5.90
N PRO A 8 2.79 1.76 -6.20
CA PRO A 8 2.53 3.12 -6.63
C PRO A 8 2.80 4.08 -5.48
N PHE A 9 3.79 4.95 -5.63
CA PHE A 9 4.00 6.07 -4.72
C PHE A 9 3.42 7.33 -5.36
N GLU A 10 2.20 7.68 -5.02
CA GLU A 10 1.53 8.83 -5.63
C GLU A 10 1.73 10.09 -4.79
N VAL A 11 2.26 11.12 -5.45
CA VAL A 11 2.57 12.41 -4.83
C VAL A 11 1.72 13.49 -5.47
N ALA A 12 1.30 14.45 -4.66
CA ALA A 12 0.58 15.63 -5.13
C ALA A 12 1.58 16.66 -5.66
N VAL A 13 1.28 17.18 -6.85
CA VAL A 13 2.02 18.26 -7.50
C VAL A 13 1.07 19.42 -7.76
N PHE A 14 1.51 20.62 -7.42
CA PHE A 14 0.70 21.83 -7.42
C PHE A 14 1.08 22.72 -8.58
N GLN A 15 0.10 23.15 -9.35
CA GLN A 15 0.27 24.14 -10.42
C GLN A 15 0.20 25.56 -9.85
N ALA A 16 0.67 26.53 -10.62
CA ALA A 16 0.66 27.94 -10.22
C ALA A 16 -0.76 28.52 -10.01
N ASP A 17 -1.78 27.90 -10.59
CA ASP A 17 -3.20 28.26 -10.42
C ASP A 17 -3.81 27.71 -9.12
N GLY A 18 -3.05 26.91 -8.34
CA GLY A 18 -3.51 26.26 -7.12
C GLY A 18 -4.21 24.93 -7.34
N SER A 19 -4.37 24.49 -8.60
CA SER A 19 -4.82 23.14 -8.92
C SER A 19 -3.72 22.12 -8.61
N PHE A 20 -4.10 20.85 -8.49
CA PHE A 20 -3.14 19.78 -8.24
C PHE A 20 -3.43 18.52 -9.05
N GLU A 21 -2.37 17.76 -9.27
CA GLU A 21 -2.36 16.48 -9.95
C GLU A 21 -1.61 15.44 -9.12
N ASP A 22 -2.09 14.20 -9.18
CA ASP A 22 -1.40 13.02 -8.67
C ASP A 22 -0.40 12.54 -9.72
N ILE A 23 0.87 12.46 -9.36
CA ILE A 23 1.89 11.84 -10.21
C ILE A 23 2.45 10.59 -9.54
N SER A 24 2.74 9.58 -10.35
CA SER A 24 3.44 8.39 -9.89
C SER A 24 4.93 8.71 -9.75
N TYR A 25 5.39 8.82 -8.51
CA TYR A 25 6.79 8.99 -8.17
C TYR A 25 7.53 7.67 -8.31
N THR A 26 8.68 7.70 -8.96
CA THR A 26 9.62 6.58 -9.03
C THR A 26 10.99 7.08 -8.60
N ALA A 27 11.69 6.33 -7.74
CA ALA A 27 12.97 6.76 -7.18
C ALA A 27 14.05 7.06 -8.25
N ASP A 28 13.90 6.49 -9.45
CA ASP A 28 14.81 6.69 -10.58
C ASP A 28 14.51 7.97 -11.41
N ARG A 29 13.39 8.65 -11.15
CA ARG A 29 12.99 9.87 -11.88
C ARG A 29 12.28 10.85 -10.95
N ASP A 30 12.95 11.95 -10.62
CA ASP A 30 12.28 13.15 -10.15
C ASP A 30 11.48 13.75 -11.31
N VAL A 31 10.24 13.30 -11.47
CA VAL A 31 9.32 13.81 -12.48
C VAL A 31 8.61 15.03 -11.90
N ARG A 32 9.27 16.19 -11.87
CA ARG A 32 8.59 17.47 -11.63
C ARG A 32 8.18 18.07 -12.99
N PRO A 33 6.88 18.14 -13.31
CA PRO A 33 6.43 18.86 -14.50
C PRO A 33 6.85 20.34 -14.43
N ALA A 34 7.13 20.96 -15.58
CA ALA A 34 7.50 22.37 -15.62
C ALA A 34 6.40 23.25 -15.00
N ASN A 35 6.79 24.32 -14.28
CA ASN A 35 5.88 25.27 -13.61
C ASN A 35 5.01 24.68 -12.49
N THR A 36 5.45 23.59 -11.87
CA THR A 36 4.77 22.99 -10.72
C THR A 36 5.60 23.08 -9.45
N SER A 37 4.99 22.87 -8.29
CA SER A 37 5.62 22.85 -6.97
C SER A 37 5.21 21.59 -6.21
N TYR A 38 6.09 21.08 -5.36
CA TYR A 38 5.76 20.00 -4.42
C TYR A 38 5.18 20.51 -3.10
N LEU A 39 5.31 21.82 -2.84
CA LEU A 39 4.75 22.45 -1.65
C LEU A 39 3.27 22.73 -1.88
N ALA A 40 2.44 22.20 -0.99
CA ALA A 40 1.01 22.41 -1.00
C ALA A 40 0.69 23.88 -0.64
N PRO A 41 -0.10 24.59 -1.47
CA PRO A 41 -0.52 25.95 -1.19
C PRO A 41 -1.61 26.02 -0.11
N VAL A 42 -2.36 24.93 0.06
CA VAL A 42 -3.44 24.78 1.04
C VAL A 42 -3.22 23.50 1.86
N PRO A 43 -3.72 23.42 3.11
CA PRO A 43 -3.40 22.32 4.02
C PRO A 43 -4.00 20.97 3.61
N ASN A 44 -5.02 20.96 2.74
CA ASN A 44 -5.70 19.76 2.31
C ASN A 44 -6.33 19.94 0.92
N GLY A 45 -6.47 18.84 0.21
CA GLY A 45 -7.18 18.82 -1.07
C GLY A 45 -7.67 17.42 -1.40
N HIS A 46 -8.75 17.38 -2.17
CA HIS A 46 -9.39 16.15 -2.60
C HIS A 46 -9.85 16.29 -4.04
N LYS A 47 -9.61 15.24 -4.83
CA LYS A 47 -9.99 15.16 -6.23
C LYS A 47 -10.59 13.79 -6.46
N GLN A 48 -11.86 13.79 -6.85
CA GLN A 48 -12.56 12.59 -7.25
C GLN A 48 -12.46 12.45 -8.76
N TYR A 49 -11.96 11.32 -9.23
CA TYR A 49 -11.86 11.03 -10.66
C TYR A 49 -13.14 10.34 -11.13
N ASN A 50 -13.58 9.30 -10.42
CA ASN A 50 -14.77 8.50 -10.70
C ASN A 50 -15.47 8.11 -9.38
N GLU A 51 -16.56 7.32 -9.45
CA GLU A 51 -17.24 6.78 -8.25
C GLU A 51 -16.30 5.94 -7.36
N TYR A 52 -15.38 5.19 -7.98
CA TYR A 52 -14.50 4.23 -7.30
C TYR A 52 -13.07 4.73 -7.11
N SER A 53 -12.67 5.81 -7.80
CA SER A 53 -11.31 6.33 -7.77
C SER A 53 -11.25 7.77 -7.29
N SER A 54 -10.45 8.03 -6.25
CA SER A 54 -10.23 9.36 -5.71
C SER A 54 -8.83 9.52 -5.15
N PHE A 55 -8.34 10.75 -5.13
CA PHE A 55 -7.06 11.11 -4.56
C PHE A 55 -7.24 12.27 -3.59
N SER A 56 -6.60 12.18 -2.42
CA SER A 56 -6.51 13.30 -1.48
C SER A 56 -5.10 13.47 -0.96
N TYR A 57 -4.82 14.69 -0.49
CA TYR A 57 -3.62 14.98 0.26
C TYR A 57 -3.96 15.80 1.51
N GLN A 58 -3.08 15.70 2.49
CA GLN A 58 -3.14 16.44 3.73
C GLN A 58 -1.72 16.81 4.17
N VAL A 59 -1.51 18.09 4.49
CA VAL A 59 -0.28 18.57 5.12
C VAL A 59 -0.37 18.28 6.61
N ILE A 60 0.49 17.39 7.09
CA ILE A 60 0.57 17.00 8.51
C ILE A 60 1.38 18.01 9.30
N GLU A 61 2.51 18.47 8.73
CA GLU A 61 3.42 19.40 9.39
C GLU A 61 3.98 20.38 8.36
N GLN A 62 4.05 21.66 8.74
CA GLN A 62 4.62 22.72 7.92
C GLN A 62 5.81 23.35 8.63
N ARG A 63 6.97 23.28 7.97
CA ARG A 63 8.23 23.92 8.37
C ARG A 63 8.63 24.98 7.32
N PRO A 64 9.54 25.92 7.63
CA PRO A 64 9.84 27.05 6.76
C PRO A 64 10.26 26.70 5.32
N GLN A 65 10.82 25.50 5.09
CA GLN A 65 11.28 25.05 3.77
C GLN A 65 10.83 23.61 3.43
N GLN A 66 10.00 23.01 4.29
CA GLN A 66 9.64 21.60 4.20
C GLN A 66 8.19 21.40 4.64
N GLN A 67 7.47 20.53 3.95
CA GLN A 67 6.13 20.10 4.36
C GLN A 67 6.09 18.59 4.45
N LEU A 68 5.54 18.06 5.53
CA LEU A 68 5.20 16.66 5.65
C LEU A 68 3.80 16.46 5.08
N ILE A 69 3.70 15.74 3.97
CA ILE A 69 2.44 15.54 3.25
C ILE A 69 2.10 14.05 3.28
N GLN A 70 0.83 13.76 3.56
CA GLN A 70 0.25 12.45 3.41
C GLN A 70 -0.74 12.47 2.26
N THR A 71 -0.64 11.50 1.37
CA THR A 71 -1.57 11.28 0.27
C THR A 71 -2.34 9.99 0.48
N VAL A 72 -3.58 9.99 0.01
CA VAL A 72 -4.45 8.81 -0.05
C VAL A 72 -4.94 8.69 -1.48
N SER A 73 -4.56 7.60 -2.12
CA SER A 73 -5.06 7.22 -3.44
C SER A 73 -5.97 6.02 -3.27
N LYS A 74 -7.24 6.21 -3.64
CA LYS A 74 -8.25 5.16 -3.66
C LYS A 74 -8.52 4.81 -5.12
N ASP A 75 -8.48 3.53 -5.40
CA ASP A 75 -8.93 2.92 -6.64
C ASP A 75 -9.89 1.77 -6.30
N ASP A 76 -10.50 1.17 -7.32
CA ASP A 76 -11.51 0.12 -7.14
C ASP A 76 -10.93 -1.11 -6.40
N GLU A 77 -9.69 -1.46 -6.71
CA GLU A 77 -9.04 -2.67 -6.18
C GLU A 77 -8.23 -2.41 -4.90
N ARG A 78 -7.78 -1.17 -4.69
CA ARG A 78 -6.80 -0.85 -3.65
C ARG A 78 -6.91 0.56 -3.11
N THR A 79 -6.53 0.73 -1.85
CA THR A 79 -6.28 2.03 -1.24
C THR A 79 -4.81 2.12 -0.85
N THR A 80 -4.14 3.19 -1.28
CA THR A 80 -2.72 3.45 -1.01
C THR A 80 -2.61 4.71 -0.18
N TRP A 81 -1.90 4.63 0.94
CA TRP A 81 -1.48 5.78 1.72
C TRP A 81 0.02 5.97 1.53
N ALA A 82 0.43 7.18 1.21
CA ALA A 82 1.83 7.54 1.14
C ALA A 82 2.10 8.75 2.03
N THR A 83 3.29 8.80 2.61
CA THR A 83 3.75 9.96 3.38
C THR A 83 5.14 10.31 2.90
N TYR A 84 5.36 11.59 2.65
CA TYR A 84 6.61 12.13 2.15
C TYR A 84 6.88 13.52 2.70
N VAL A 85 8.16 13.88 2.70
CA VAL A 85 8.58 15.26 2.92
C VAL A 85 8.75 15.93 1.57
N ALA A 86 8.01 17.00 1.33
CA ALA A 86 8.18 17.87 0.18
C ALA A 86 9.07 19.05 0.56
N THR A 87 10.04 19.36 -0.29
CA THR A 87 10.75 20.64 -0.30
C THR A 87 10.37 21.41 -1.55
N HIS A 88 10.97 22.58 -1.78
CA HIS A 88 10.72 23.35 -3.00
C HIS A 88 11.07 22.56 -4.28
N ASP A 89 12.11 21.71 -4.23
CA ASP A 89 12.67 21.07 -5.43
C ASP A 89 12.68 19.55 -5.41
N SER A 90 12.50 18.93 -4.25
CA SER A 90 12.57 17.48 -4.13
C SER A 90 11.50 16.91 -3.20
N ILE A 91 11.23 15.62 -3.40
CA ILE A 91 10.41 14.82 -2.50
C ILE A 91 11.28 13.74 -1.88
N MET A 92 11.15 13.55 -0.57
CA MET A 92 11.72 12.42 0.15
C MET A 92 10.60 11.49 0.61
N PRO A 93 10.44 10.30 0.00
CA PRO A 93 9.44 9.32 0.45
C PRO A 93 9.81 8.80 1.85
N LEU A 94 8.82 8.70 2.75
CA LEU A 94 9.03 8.18 4.10
C LEU A 94 8.38 6.80 4.28
N THR A 95 7.08 6.68 3.98
CA THR A 95 6.36 5.42 4.15
C THR A 95 5.24 5.30 3.11
N THR A 96 4.96 4.06 2.72
CA THR A 96 3.82 3.70 1.89
C THR A 96 3.11 2.52 2.52
N ARG A 97 1.78 2.54 2.50
CA ARG A 97 0.91 1.46 2.96
C ARG A 97 -0.09 1.19 1.85
N ILE A 98 -0.20 -0.06 1.44
CA ILE A 98 -1.13 -0.48 0.40
C ILE A 98 -2.10 -1.47 1.04
N TYR A 99 -3.39 -1.24 0.81
CA TYR A 99 -4.47 -2.13 1.19
C TYR A 99 -5.18 -2.57 -0.08
N THR A 100 -5.17 -3.87 -0.36
CA THR A 100 -5.83 -4.45 -1.53
C THR A 100 -6.97 -5.34 -1.06
N PHE A 101 -8.17 -5.11 -1.57
CA PHE A 101 -9.37 -5.81 -1.11
C PHE A 101 -9.33 -7.32 -1.43
N ASP A 102 -8.77 -7.69 -2.58
CA ASP A 102 -8.77 -9.08 -3.07
C ASP A 102 -7.88 -10.04 -2.28
N PHE A 103 -6.90 -9.52 -1.54
CA PHE A 103 -5.98 -10.38 -0.78
C PHE A 103 -6.59 -10.92 0.52
N MET A 104 -7.60 -10.28 1.08
CA MET A 104 -8.25 -10.74 2.33
C MET A 104 -8.95 -12.09 2.20
N PRO A 105 -9.89 -12.30 1.24
CA PRO A 105 -10.56 -13.58 1.11
C PRO A 105 -9.60 -14.69 0.66
N ALA A 106 -8.65 -14.39 -0.23
CA ALA A 106 -7.66 -15.35 -0.71
C ALA A 106 -6.73 -15.83 0.43
N SER A 107 -6.24 -14.91 1.27
CA SER A 107 -5.40 -15.25 2.42
C SER A 107 -6.17 -16.04 3.49
N ALA A 108 -7.44 -15.71 3.73
CA ALA A 108 -8.30 -16.46 4.64
C ALA A 108 -8.52 -17.91 4.16
N ALA A 109 -8.77 -18.11 2.86
CA ALA A 109 -8.92 -19.44 2.27
C ALA A 109 -7.61 -20.25 2.36
N ALA A 110 -6.47 -19.64 2.04
CA ALA A 110 -5.17 -20.28 2.16
C ALA A 110 -4.86 -20.70 3.61
N ALA A 111 -5.12 -19.82 4.58
CA ALA A 111 -4.95 -20.12 5.99
C ALA A 111 -5.82 -21.31 6.43
N PHE A 112 -7.08 -21.35 5.99
CA PHE A 112 -7.97 -22.47 6.28
C PHE A 112 -7.41 -23.80 5.73
N ILE A 113 -6.94 -23.81 4.49
CA ILE A 113 -6.35 -24.99 3.85
C ILE A 113 -5.13 -25.48 4.64
N VAL A 114 -4.20 -24.58 5.00
CA VAL A 114 -3.01 -24.91 5.79
C VAL A 114 -3.37 -25.53 7.14
N VAL A 115 -4.38 -24.98 7.83
CA VAL A 115 -4.87 -25.53 9.11
C VAL A 115 -5.43 -26.94 8.92
N GLN A 116 -6.18 -27.22 7.85
CA GLN A 116 -6.71 -28.55 7.60
C GLN A 116 -5.60 -29.57 7.26
N PHE A 117 -4.63 -29.17 6.44
CA PHE A 117 -3.45 -30.01 6.17
C PHE A 117 -2.69 -30.35 7.44
N LEU A 118 -2.45 -29.37 8.31
CA LEU A 118 -1.75 -29.59 9.56
C LEU A 118 -2.53 -30.54 10.48
N LYS A 119 -3.86 -30.39 10.58
CA LYS A 119 -4.73 -31.31 11.33
C LYS A 119 -4.63 -32.74 10.81
N CYS A 120 -4.71 -32.93 9.49
CA CYS A 120 -4.58 -34.25 8.87
C CYS A 120 -3.20 -34.85 9.10
N PHE A 121 -2.14 -34.05 8.98
CA PHE A 121 -0.77 -34.47 9.22
C PHE A 121 -0.54 -34.90 10.68
N ILE A 122 -1.03 -34.14 11.65
CA ILE A 122 -0.96 -34.50 13.07
C ILE A 122 -1.73 -35.81 13.34
N ARG A 123 -2.95 -35.94 12.80
CA ARG A 123 -3.73 -37.19 12.93
C ARG A 123 -3.00 -38.39 12.34
N TYR A 124 -2.37 -38.23 11.18
CA TYR A 124 -1.57 -39.27 10.54
C TYR A 124 -0.36 -39.68 11.41
N LEU A 125 0.36 -38.71 12.00
CA LEU A 125 1.49 -39.01 12.89
C LEU A 125 1.04 -39.75 14.15
N ILE A 126 -0.09 -39.35 14.75
CA ILE A 126 -0.66 -40.03 15.92
C ILE A 126 -1.04 -41.46 15.55
N TRP A 127 -1.76 -41.66 14.44
CA TRP A 127 -2.17 -42.99 13.98
C TRP A 127 -0.96 -43.89 13.69
N ARG A 128 0.07 -43.37 13.00
CA ARG A 128 1.31 -44.09 12.71
C ARG A 128 2.04 -44.49 14.00
N ASN A 129 2.12 -43.60 14.98
CA ASN A 129 2.75 -43.90 16.27
C ASN A 129 1.94 -44.93 17.07
N GLN A 130 0.61 -44.88 17.05
CA GLN A 130 -0.22 -45.88 17.71
C GLN A 130 -0.04 -47.28 17.09
N ILE A 131 -0.01 -47.40 15.76
CA ILE A 131 0.28 -48.68 15.09
C ILE A 131 1.65 -49.22 15.49
N ARG A 132 2.67 -48.34 15.56
CA ARG A 132 4.02 -48.73 15.98
C ARG A 132 4.07 -49.25 17.41
N LEU A 133 3.29 -48.66 18.32
CA LEU A 133 3.19 -49.09 19.71
C LEU A 133 2.42 -50.40 19.85
N SER A 134 1.35 -50.61 19.08
CA SER A 134 0.59 -51.87 19.09
C SER A 134 1.41 -53.06 18.59
N CYS A 135 2.24 -52.89 17.56
CA CYS A 135 3.13 -53.96 17.08
C CYS A 135 4.35 -54.23 18.00
N ALA A 136 4.67 -53.32 18.92
CA ALA A 136 5.78 -53.49 19.87
C ALA A 136 5.36 -54.22 21.16
N VAL A 137 4.07 -54.41 21.40
CA VAL A 137 3.52 -55.09 22.59
C VAL A 137 3.34 -56.61 22.37
N GLU A 138 3.48 -57.11 21.15
CA GLU A 138 3.32 -58.54 20.81
C GLU A 138 4.64 -59.35 20.78
N TYR A 139 5.70 -58.90 21.46
CA TYR A 139 6.93 -59.69 21.65
C TYR A 139 7.30 -59.87 23.12
#